data_AF-A0A2V8QVD5-F1
#
_entry.id   AF-A0A2V8QVD5-F1
#
_cell.length_a   1.000
_cell.length_b   1.000
_cell.length_c   1.000
_cell.angle_alpha   90.00
_cell.angle_beta   90.00
_cell.angle_gamma   90.00
#
_symmetry.space_group_name_H-M   'P 1'
#
loop_
_entity.id
_entity.type
_entity.pdbx_description
1 polymer ?
#
loop_
_entity_poly.entity_id
_entity_poly.type
_entity_poly.pdbx_seq_one_letter_code
_entity_poly.pdbx_strand_id
1 'polypeptide(L)'
;LAGGEVVRHFRQQIIEVVPARLRVIEHRVALLRCPACGETTQGKFSGRVRSGVQYGPGVKARVLYLQQYQLLPYQRTGEAMRDLFGCRLSAGTVANIVRGCAAGLLETELKIKKRLRRSPVIHADETGLRVEGRLAYVHVASNARLSRTSRADGHLGDQRTAALSWDVRA
;
A
#
# COMPACT_ATOMS: atom_id res chain seq x y z
N LEU A 1 -18.02 46.16 -26.79
CA LEU A 1 -17.82 46.19 -28.25
C LEU A 1 -18.19 44.81 -28.80
N ALA A 2 -19.33 44.69 -29.48
CA ALA A 2 -19.65 43.45 -30.20
C ALA A 2 -18.85 43.44 -31.52
N GLY A 3 -18.09 42.38 -31.78
CA GLY A 3 -17.24 42.23 -32.97
C GLY A 3 -15.78 42.69 -32.84
N GLY A 4 -15.30 43.02 -31.63
CA GLY A 4 -13.91 43.39 -31.41
C GLY A 4 -12.94 42.20 -31.44
N GLU A 5 -11.78 42.39 -32.05
CA GLU A 5 -10.69 41.40 -32.04
C GLU A 5 -10.08 41.26 -30.64
N VAL A 6 -9.88 40.03 -30.18
CA VAL A 6 -9.22 39.77 -28.90
C VAL A 6 -7.72 39.98 -29.04
N VAL A 7 -7.22 41.11 -28.55
CA VAL A 7 -5.81 41.50 -28.65
C VAL A 7 -4.91 40.72 -27.68
N ARG A 8 -5.42 40.37 -26.49
CA ARG A 8 -4.67 39.63 -25.47
C ARG A 8 -5.60 38.99 -24.44
N HIS A 9 -5.21 37.84 -23.93
CA HIS A 9 -5.80 37.26 -22.72
C HIS A 9 -4.89 37.49 -21.50
N PHE A 10 -5.50 37.76 -20.35
CA PHE A 10 -4.84 37.74 -19.04
C PHE A 10 -5.33 36.51 -18.27
N ARG A 11 -4.43 35.85 -17.56
CA ARG A 11 -4.74 34.61 -16.81
C ARG A 11 -4.56 34.83 -15.32
N GLN A 12 -5.59 34.48 -14.55
CA GLN A 12 -5.57 34.37 -13.10
C GLN A 12 -6.21 33.04 -12.72
N GLN A 13 -5.72 32.40 -11.66
CA GLN A 13 -6.22 31.10 -11.22
C GLN A 13 -6.30 31.03 -9.69
N ILE A 14 -7.32 30.35 -9.20
CA ILE A 14 -7.43 29.89 -7.82
C ILE A 14 -7.29 28.37 -7.86
N ILE A 15 -6.38 27.83 -7.05
CA ILE A 15 -6.20 26.37 -6.88
C ILE A 15 -6.92 25.97 -5.60
N GLU A 16 -7.96 25.14 -5.74
CA GLU A 16 -8.84 24.75 -4.64
C GLU A 16 -8.82 23.23 -4.44
N VAL A 17 -8.94 22.78 -3.18
CA VAL A 17 -9.02 21.36 -2.85
C VAL A 17 -10.47 20.91 -2.87
N VAL A 18 -10.80 19.98 -3.77
CA VAL A 18 -12.12 19.33 -3.81
C VAL A 18 -12.05 18.00 -3.04
N PRO A 19 -12.89 17.79 -2.01
CA PRO A 19 -12.90 16.54 -1.25
C PRO A 19 -13.13 15.30 -2.12
N ALA A 20 -12.34 14.25 -1.93
CA ALA A 20 -12.52 13.03 -2.71
C ALA A 20 -13.77 12.28 -2.26
N ARG A 21 -14.59 11.84 -3.21
CA ARG A 21 -15.79 11.02 -2.93
C ARG A 21 -15.48 9.53 -3.06
N LEU A 22 -15.89 8.74 -2.07
CA LEU A 22 -15.87 7.29 -2.18
C LEU A 22 -17.05 6.81 -3.03
N ARG A 23 -16.78 5.90 -3.97
CA ARG A 23 -17.82 5.16 -4.68
C ARG A 23 -17.97 3.78 -4.03
N VAL A 24 -19.14 3.52 -3.46
CA VAL A 24 -19.50 2.20 -2.91
C VAL A 24 -20.32 1.47 -3.96
N ILE A 25 -19.91 0.26 -4.32
CA ILE A 25 -20.66 -0.64 -5.20
C ILE A 25 -21.11 -1.81 -4.35
N GLU A 26 -22.42 -1.88 -4.09
CA GLU A 26 -23.01 -2.95 -3.29
C GLU A 26 -23.53 -4.05 -4.22
N HIS A 27 -23.13 -5.29 -3.94
CA HIS A 27 -23.66 -6.46 -4.61
C HIS A 27 -24.64 -7.16 -3.67
N ARG A 28 -25.83 -7.49 -4.17
CA ARG A 28 -26.86 -8.21 -3.41
C ARG A 28 -27.19 -9.53 -4.10
N VAL A 29 -27.37 -10.57 -3.31
CA VAL A 29 -27.91 -11.86 -3.77
C VAL A 29 -29.10 -12.21 -2.89
N ALA A 30 -30.18 -12.71 -3.50
CA ALA A 30 -31.35 -13.14 -2.76
C ALA A 30 -31.16 -14.57 -2.24
N LEU A 31 -31.73 -14.82 -1.08
CA LEU A 31 -31.98 -16.15 -0.53
C LEU A 31 -33.49 -16.38 -0.63
N LEU A 32 -33.89 -17.36 -1.43
CA LEU A 32 -35.30 -17.67 -1.68
C LEU A 32 -35.66 -19.00 -1.02
N ARG A 33 -36.81 -19.06 -0.35
CA ARG A 33 -37.36 -20.30 0.18
C ARG A 33 -38.50 -20.76 -0.71
N CYS A 34 -38.46 -22.01 -1.17
CA CYS A 34 -39.54 -22.62 -1.94
C CYS A 34 -40.79 -22.79 -1.05
N PRO A 35 -41.95 -22.25 -1.44
CA PRO A 35 -43.17 -22.39 -0.65
C PRO A 35 -43.72 -23.82 -0.66
N ALA A 36 -43.37 -24.64 -1.65
CA ALA A 36 -43.88 -26.00 -1.80
C ALA A 36 -43.06 -27.05 -1.04
N CYS A 37 -41.72 -26.98 -1.09
CA CYS A 37 -40.84 -27.98 -0.45
C CYS A 37 -40.04 -27.43 0.75
N GLY A 38 -40.09 -26.12 1.03
CA GLY A 38 -39.36 -25.49 2.12
C GLY A 38 -37.85 -25.32 1.90
N GLU A 39 -37.31 -25.86 0.81
CA GLU A 39 -35.88 -25.76 0.48
C GLU A 39 -35.47 -24.32 0.15
N THR A 40 -34.22 -23.97 0.48
CA THR A 40 -33.71 -22.61 0.32
C THR A 40 -32.62 -22.56 -0.75
N THR A 41 -32.74 -21.65 -1.71
CA THR A 41 -31.78 -21.44 -2.80
C THR A 41 -31.18 -20.04 -2.72
N GLN A 42 -29.85 -19.95 -2.83
CA GLN A 42 -29.13 -18.68 -2.79
C GLN A 42 -28.55 -18.31 -4.17
N GLY A 43 -28.68 -17.05 -4.56
CA GLY A 43 -27.93 -16.50 -5.69
C GLY A 43 -26.41 -16.49 -5.42
N LYS A 44 -25.60 -16.57 -6.48
CA LYS A 44 -24.13 -16.57 -6.37
C LYS A 44 -23.57 -15.17 -6.65
N PHE A 45 -22.65 -14.71 -5.79
CA PHE A 45 -21.87 -13.52 -6.08
C PHE A 45 -20.92 -13.77 -7.26
N SER A 46 -20.62 -12.74 -8.05
CA SER A 46 -19.55 -12.82 -9.05
C SER A 46 -18.20 -13.05 -8.39
N GLY A 47 -17.25 -13.73 -9.04
CA GLY A 47 -15.91 -14.02 -8.47
C GLY A 47 -15.05 -12.81 -8.11
N ARG A 48 -15.51 -11.59 -8.43
CA ARG A 48 -14.89 -10.32 -8.00
C ARG A 48 -15.23 -9.96 -6.55
N VAL A 49 -16.37 -10.44 -6.04
CA VAL A 49 -16.84 -10.22 -4.66
C VAL A 49 -16.45 -11.43 -3.81
N ARG A 50 -15.45 -11.26 -2.95
CA ARG A 50 -14.79 -12.32 -2.18
C ARG A 50 -15.00 -12.19 -0.67
N SER A 51 -15.49 -11.06 -0.18
CA SER A 51 -15.75 -10.81 1.23
C SER A 51 -16.84 -9.75 1.40
N GLY A 52 -17.41 -9.65 2.61
CA GLY A 52 -18.48 -8.69 2.91
C GLY A 52 -18.10 -7.22 2.65
N VAL A 53 -16.83 -6.85 2.88
CA VAL A 53 -16.27 -5.55 2.51
C VAL A 53 -14.95 -5.75 1.78
N GLN A 54 -14.74 -5.05 0.67
CA GLN A 54 -13.49 -5.02 -0.08
C GLN A 54 -13.10 -3.59 -0.42
N TYR A 55 -11.86 -3.22 -0.11
CA TYR A 55 -11.31 -1.92 -0.50
C TYR A 55 -10.69 -2.00 -1.89
N GLY A 56 -11.13 -1.12 -2.79
CA GLY A 56 -10.61 -1.02 -4.15
C GLY A 56 -9.18 -0.46 -4.22
N PRO A 57 -8.53 -0.55 -5.40
CA PRO A 57 -7.16 -0.07 -5.60
C PRO A 57 -6.92 1.39 -5.17
N GLY A 58 -7.88 2.29 -5.44
CA GLY A 58 -7.75 3.70 -5.08
C GLY A 58 -7.69 3.97 -3.56
N VAL A 59 -8.40 3.18 -2.75
CA VAL A 59 -8.31 3.26 -1.28
C VAL A 59 -6.97 2.70 -0.82
N LYS A 60 -6.59 1.52 -1.32
CA LYS A 60 -5.33 0.87 -0.98
C LYS A 60 -4.12 1.76 -1.29
N ALA A 61 -4.10 2.41 -2.46
CA ALA A 61 -3.03 3.31 -2.87
C ALA A 61 -2.85 4.49 -1.90
N ARG A 62 -3.94 5.12 -1.46
CA ARG A 62 -3.90 6.24 -0.49
C ARG A 62 -3.40 5.78 0.87
N VAL A 63 -3.87 4.62 1.33
CA VAL A 63 -3.39 3.99 2.57
C VAL A 63 -1.88 3.74 2.51
N LEU A 64 -1.40 3.12 1.42
CA LEU A 64 0.02 2.85 1.23
C LEU A 64 0.85 4.13 1.14
N TYR A 65 0.37 5.16 0.43
CA TYR A 65 1.04 6.45 0.37
C TYR A 65 1.17 7.08 1.76
N LEU A 66 0.09 7.16 2.51
CA LEU A 66 0.08 7.76 3.85
C LEU A 66 0.96 6.99 4.84
N GLN A 67 0.97 5.66 4.77
CA GLN A 67 1.63 4.84 5.78
C GLN A 67 3.08 4.47 5.40
N GLN A 68 3.37 4.19 4.13
CA GLN A 68 4.72 3.80 3.67
C GLN A 68 5.56 4.99 3.19
N TYR A 69 4.94 6.03 2.61
CA TYR A 69 5.68 7.18 2.08
C TYR A 69 5.64 8.39 3.03
N GLN A 70 4.47 8.71 3.59
CA GLN A 70 4.33 9.76 4.61
C GLN A 70 4.60 9.26 6.04
N LEU A 71 4.88 7.96 6.20
CA LEU A 71 5.31 7.33 7.45
C LEU A 71 4.34 7.54 8.62
N LEU A 72 3.04 7.67 8.34
CA LEU A 72 2.04 7.81 9.40
C LEU A 72 1.87 6.49 10.16
N PRO A 73 1.76 6.54 11.50
CA PRO A 73 1.36 5.38 12.29
C PRO A 73 0.04 4.77 11.79
N TYR A 74 -0.18 3.47 12.02
CA TYR A 74 -1.37 2.75 11.54
C TYR A 74 -2.69 3.42 11.94
N GLN A 75 -2.81 3.84 13.21
CA GLN A 75 -4.00 4.53 13.70
C GLN A 75 -4.18 5.90 13.05
N ARG A 76 -3.10 6.68 12.94
CA ARG A 76 -3.09 8.01 12.28
C ARG A 76 -3.42 7.91 10.80
N THR A 77 -3.05 6.82 10.14
CA THR A 77 -3.45 6.54 8.75
C THR A 77 -4.96 6.34 8.65
N GLY A 78 -5.57 5.59 9.58
CA GLY A 78 -7.02 5.43 9.64
C GLY A 78 -7.75 6.75 9.90
N GLU A 79 -7.23 7.58 10.80
CA GLU A 79 -7.74 8.93 11.07
C GLU A 79 -7.67 9.82 9.82
N ALA A 80 -6.51 9.89 9.15
CA ALA A 80 -6.35 10.67 7.92
C ALA A 80 -7.29 10.19 6.81
N MET A 81 -7.49 8.87 6.67
CA MET A 81 -8.43 8.32 5.68
C MET A 81 -9.89 8.70 5.97
N ARG A 82 -10.26 8.78 7.25
CA ARG A 82 -11.57 9.27 7.68
C ARG A 82 -11.72 10.76 7.40
N ASP A 83 -10.74 11.56 7.80
CA ASP A 83 -10.85 13.02 7.79
C ASP A 83 -10.75 13.60 6.38
N LEU A 84 -9.94 13.00 5.50
CA LEU A 84 -9.72 13.48 4.14
C LEU A 84 -10.66 12.84 3.11
N PHE A 85 -11.13 11.61 3.35
CA PHE A 85 -11.87 10.83 2.36
C PHE A 85 -13.17 10.22 2.89
N GLY A 86 -13.53 10.46 4.15
CA GLY A 86 -14.71 9.82 4.77
C GLY A 86 -14.58 8.31 4.95
N CYS A 87 -13.37 7.74 4.78
CA CYS A 87 -13.14 6.29 4.80
C CYS A 87 -12.70 5.82 6.18
N ARG A 88 -13.59 5.16 6.92
CA ARG A 88 -13.25 4.60 8.24
C ARG A 88 -12.50 3.28 8.09
N LEU A 89 -11.25 3.25 8.50
CA LEU A 89 -10.39 2.06 8.51
C LEU A 89 -9.86 1.80 9.91
N SER A 90 -9.81 0.54 10.33
CA SER A 90 -9.10 0.15 11.55
C SER A 90 -7.60 0.03 11.28
N ALA A 91 -6.78 0.10 12.33
CA ALA A 91 -5.34 -0.17 12.22
C ALA A 91 -5.05 -1.56 11.63
N GLY A 92 -5.85 -2.56 11.99
CA GLY A 92 -5.75 -3.91 11.42
C GLY A 92 -6.06 -3.96 9.92
N THR A 93 -7.04 -3.19 9.45
CA THR A 93 -7.31 -3.06 8.01
C THR A 93 -6.14 -2.41 7.27
N VAL A 94 -5.54 -1.34 7.83
CA VAL A 94 -4.35 -0.72 7.25
C VAL A 94 -3.20 -1.73 7.18
N ALA A 95 -2.93 -2.46 8.26
CA ALA A 95 -1.91 -3.52 8.28
C ALA A 95 -2.17 -4.62 7.25
N ASN A 96 -3.42 -5.04 7.05
CA ASN A 96 -3.78 -6.02 6.03
C ASN A 96 -3.52 -5.50 4.60
N ILE A 97 -3.81 -4.23 4.34
CA ILE A 97 -3.52 -3.61 3.03
C ILE A 97 -2.02 -3.58 2.78
N VAL A 98 -1.22 -3.17 3.77
CA VAL A 98 0.24 -3.13 3.69
C VAL A 98 0.81 -4.52 3.43
N ARG A 99 0.41 -5.53 4.21
CA ARG A 99 0.85 -6.93 4.03
C ARG A 99 0.49 -7.48 2.65
N GLY A 100 -0.74 -7.22 2.20
CA GLY A 100 -1.18 -7.66 0.87
C GLY A 100 -0.37 -7.02 -0.26
N CYS A 101 0.00 -5.75 -0.12
CA CYS A 101 0.87 -5.08 -1.11
C CYS A 101 2.30 -5.63 -1.07
N ALA A 102 2.87 -5.82 0.12
CA ALA A 102 4.21 -6.38 0.30
C ALA A 102 4.32 -7.77 -0.35
N ALA A 103 3.33 -8.64 -0.15
CA ALA A 103 3.29 -9.96 -0.78
C ALA A 103 3.32 -9.89 -2.32
N GLY A 104 2.62 -8.90 -2.90
CA GLY A 104 2.63 -8.67 -4.36
C GLY A 104 3.93 -8.09 -4.91
N LEU A 105 4.84 -7.61 -4.05
CA LEU A 105 6.12 -7.02 -4.45
C LEU A 105 7.31 -7.98 -4.38
N LEU A 106 7.10 -9.23 -3.93
CA LEU A 106 8.18 -10.20 -3.73
C LEU A 106 9.06 -10.39 -4.98
N GLU A 107 8.46 -10.61 -6.15
CA GLU A 107 9.23 -10.74 -7.40
C GLU A 107 10.02 -9.48 -7.76
N THR A 108 9.46 -8.32 -7.44
CA THR A 108 10.13 -7.03 -7.70
C THR A 108 11.33 -6.87 -6.78
N GLU A 109 11.18 -7.21 -5.50
CA GLU A 109 12.30 -7.22 -4.55
C GLU A 109 13.41 -8.17 -5.01
N LEU A 110 13.07 -9.39 -5.46
CA LEU A 110 14.04 -10.36 -5.99
C LEU A 110 14.79 -9.81 -7.21
N LYS A 111 14.08 -9.14 -8.14
CA LYS A 111 14.69 -8.49 -9.31
C LYS A 111 15.64 -7.36 -8.89
N ILE A 112 15.26 -6.54 -7.91
CA ILE A 112 16.09 -5.46 -7.36
C ILE A 112 17.36 -6.06 -6.74
N LYS A 113 17.22 -7.08 -5.88
CA LYS A 113 18.33 -7.77 -5.22
C LYS A 113 19.31 -8.36 -6.24
N LYS A 114 18.81 -9.04 -7.28
CA LYS A 114 19.64 -9.60 -8.37
C LYS A 114 20.41 -8.52 -9.12
N ARG A 115 19.80 -7.35 -9.36
CA ARG A 115 20.45 -6.23 -10.06
C ARG A 115 21.48 -5.53 -9.18
N LEU A 116 21.19 -5.32 -7.90
CA LEU A 116 22.14 -4.76 -6.95
C LEU A 116 23.40 -5.62 -6.83
N ARG A 117 23.26 -6.95 -6.75
CA ARG A 117 24.41 -7.88 -6.71
C ARG A 117 25.33 -7.83 -7.94
N ARG A 118 24.82 -7.33 -9.08
CA ARG A 118 25.58 -7.14 -10.32
C ARG A 118 26.12 -5.72 -10.47
N SER A 119 25.80 -4.83 -9.53
CA SER A 119 26.28 -3.46 -9.54
C SER A 119 27.77 -3.46 -9.21
N PRO A 120 28.61 -2.71 -9.95
CA PRO A 120 30.04 -2.64 -9.67
C PRO A 120 30.33 -2.03 -8.30
N VAL A 121 29.44 -1.13 -7.85
CA VAL A 121 29.49 -0.50 -6.53
C VAL A 121 28.09 -0.57 -5.90
N ILE A 122 28.05 -0.85 -4.60
CA ILE A 122 26.84 -0.83 -3.76
C ILE A 122 27.15 0.03 -2.55
N HIS A 123 26.24 0.94 -2.20
CA HIS A 123 26.26 1.67 -0.94
C HIS A 123 25.42 0.89 0.07
N ALA A 124 26.00 0.60 1.23
CA ALA A 124 25.34 -0.08 2.33
C ALA A 124 25.35 0.81 3.57
N ASP A 125 24.22 0.84 4.28
CA ASP A 125 24.06 1.55 5.54
C ASP A 125 23.14 0.76 6.48
N GLU A 126 23.28 1.01 7.79
CA GLU A 126 22.51 0.36 8.83
C GLU A 126 21.95 1.35 9.83
N THR A 127 20.67 1.22 10.13
CA THR A 127 20.02 2.00 11.18
C THR A 127 19.43 1.06 12.21
N GLY A 128 19.83 1.23 13.47
CA GLY A 128 19.22 0.53 14.60
C GLY A 128 17.82 1.06 14.91
N LEU A 129 16.90 0.16 15.22
CA LEU A 129 15.56 0.47 15.70
C LEU A 129 15.15 -0.49 16.82
N ARG A 130 14.25 -0.04 17.69
CA ARG A 130 13.69 -0.90 18.74
C ARG A 130 12.37 -1.50 18.28
N VAL A 131 12.29 -2.83 18.26
CA VAL A 131 11.07 -3.60 18.00
C VAL A 131 10.76 -4.40 19.26
N GLU A 132 9.61 -4.13 19.88
CA GLU A 132 9.20 -4.79 21.13
C GLU A 132 10.29 -4.76 22.22
N GLY A 133 10.97 -3.61 22.34
CA GLY A 133 12.06 -3.41 23.31
C GLY A 133 13.42 -4.00 22.90
N ARG A 134 13.47 -4.86 21.88
CA ARG A 134 14.71 -5.46 21.37
C ARG A 134 15.31 -4.61 20.26
N LEU A 135 16.64 -4.57 20.21
CA LEU A 135 17.36 -3.90 19.13
C LEU A 135 17.29 -4.76 17.87
N ALA A 136 16.77 -4.18 16.80
CA ALA A 136 16.79 -4.71 15.45
C ALA A 136 17.52 -3.71 14.55
N TYR A 137 17.88 -4.14 13.35
CA TYR A 137 18.54 -3.31 12.36
C TYR A 137 17.75 -3.27 11.07
N VAL A 138 17.70 -2.09 10.45
CA VAL A 138 17.27 -1.93 9.06
C VAL A 138 18.51 -1.70 8.23
N HIS A 139 18.74 -2.61 7.29
CA HIS A 139 19.86 -2.55 6.36
C HIS A 139 19.37 -1.97 5.05
N VAL A 140 20.14 -1.03 4.51
CA VAL A 140 19.91 -0.46 3.18
C VAL A 140 21.03 -0.93 2.27
N ALA A 141 20.69 -1.40 1.08
CA ALA A 141 21.62 -1.64 -0.01
C ALA A 141 21.13 -0.90 -1.25
N SER A 142 21.99 -0.07 -1.84
CA SER A 142 21.58 0.81 -2.94
C SER A 142 22.67 1.10 -3.95
N ASN A 143 22.27 1.63 -5.10
CA ASN A 143 23.11 2.30 -6.08
C ASN A 143 22.35 3.51 -6.65
N ALA A 144 22.90 4.16 -7.67
CA ALA A 144 22.27 5.35 -8.28
C ALA A 144 20.83 5.17 -8.79
N ARG A 145 20.32 3.94 -8.94
CA ARG A 145 18.99 3.67 -9.51
C ARG A 145 18.08 2.81 -8.62
N LEU A 146 18.65 2.01 -7.74
CA LEU A 146 17.93 0.98 -7.00
C LEU A 146 18.26 1.08 -5.52
N SER A 147 17.24 0.91 -4.69
CA SER A 147 17.38 0.81 -3.24
C SER A 147 16.58 -0.38 -2.74
N ARG A 148 17.15 -1.13 -1.80
CA ARG A 148 16.49 -2.21 -1.07
C ARG A 148 16.70 -1.98 0.41
N THR A 149 15.62 -2.11 1.18
CA THR A 149 15.66 -2.10 2.64
C THR A 149 15.24 -3.47 3.17
N SER A 150 15.86 -3.92 4.26
CA SER A 150 15.47 -5.16 4.94
C SER A 150 15.71 -5.06 6.43
N ARG A 151 14.82 -5.69 7.23
CA ARG A 151 15.02 -5.82 8.67
C ARG A 151 15.82 -7.08 8.98
N ALA A 152 16.76 -6.99 9.91
CA ALA A 152 17.47 -8.12 10.46
C ALA A 152 17.65 -7.98 11.98
N ASP A 153 17.90 -9.09 12.67
CA ASP A 153 18.08 -9.13 14.13
C ASP A 153 19.55 -8.94 14.56
N GLY A 154 20.47 -8.73 13.60
CA GLY A 154 21.91 -8.53 13.83
C GLY A 154 22.53 -7.56 12.82
N HIS A 155 23.74 -7.08 13.10
CA HIS A 155 24.49 -6.11 12.29
C HIS A 155 25.01 -6.70 10.96
N LEU A 156 25.34 -5.86 9.98
CA LEU A 156 25.91 -6.25 8.66
C LEU A 156 27.17 -7.08 8.82
N GLY A 157 27.94 -6.77 9.88
CA GLY A 157 29.20 -7.43 10.21
C GLY A 157 29.06 -8.84 10.79
N ASP A 158 27.85 -9.27 11.18
CA ASP A 158 27.61 -10.63 11.65
C ASP A 158 27.39 -11.57 10.44
N GLN A 159 28.30 -12.53 10.26
CA GLN A 159 28.27 -13.50 9.16
C GLN A 159 26.97 -14.33 9.13
N ARG A 160 26.28 -14.50 10.26
CA ARG A 160 24.97 -15.18 10.33
C ARG A 160 23.85 -14.32 9.76
N THR A 161 23.92 -13.00 9.91
CA THR A 161 22.92 -12.05 9.44
C THR A 161 23.19 -11.54 8.02
N ALA A 162 24.45 -11.48 7.61
CA ALA A 162 24.85 -11.29 6.22
C ALA A 162 24.31 -12.42 5.32
N ALA A 163 24.30 -13.66 5.80
CA ALA A 163 23.63 -14.76 5.11
C ALA A 163 22.11 -14.54 5.03
N LEU A 164 21.39 -14.20 6.11
CA LEU A 164 19.93 -14.02 6.09
C LEU A 164 19.43 -12.76 5.36
N SER A 165 20.23 -11.69 5.31
CA SER A 165 19.90 -10.46 4.55
C SER A 165 20.17 -10.61 3.04
N TRP A 166 21.01 -11.57 2.64
CA TRP A 166 21.40 -11.82 1.24
C TRP A 166 21.01 -13.20 0.67
N ASP A 167 20.59 -14.17 1.48
CA ASP A 167 19.95 -15.43 1.07
C ASP A 167 18.44 -15.31 1.21
N VAL A 168 17.75 -15.28 0.07
CA VAL A 168 16.45 -15.96 0.00
C VAL A 168 16.83 -17.34 -0.51
N ARG A 169 17.13 -18.27 0.41
CA ARG A 169 17.10 -19.68 0.02
C ARG A 169 15.64 -20.02 -0.27
N ALA A 170 15.47 -20.68 -1.40
CA ALA A 170 14.21 -21.04 -2.04
C ALA A 170 13.21 -21.74 -1.09
#